data_AF-A0A432ZL05-F1
#
_entry.id   AF-A0A432ZL05-F1
#
_cell.length_a   1.000
_cell.length_b   1.000
_cell.length_c   1.000
_cell.angle_alpha   90.00
_cell.angle_beta   90.00
_cell.angle_gamma   90.00
#
_symmetry.space_group_name_H-M   'P 1'
#
loop_
_entity.id
_entity.type
_entity.pdbx_description
1 polymer ?
#
loop_
_entity_poly.entity_id
_entity_poly.type
_entity_poly.pdbx_seq_one_letter_code
_entity_poly.pdbx_strand_id
1 'polypeptide(L)'
;MKLSSFIGKSIDSLLEKKPFSDWNLEKSLDDEGEELLYHYAFIENGLEVRCNEDLKICVIFINSSEYGGFKEEFEDAPLTSEKSEVINGFGAPTMSSGPVDHPILGRSGAWDLFVLDDFAIHFQYKIGSEKIERITIMNHDSLPYQED
;
A
#
# COMPACT_ATOMS: atom_id res chain seq x y z
N MET A 1 -14.81 5.26 -0.57
CA MET A 1 -14.74 3.81 -0.83
C MET A 1 -13.76 3.18 0.13
N LYS A 2 -13.92 1.91 0.53
CA LYS A 2 -12.97 1.24 1.44
C LYS A 2 -12.09 0.25 0.68
N LEU A 3 -10.81 0.61 0.46
CA LEU A 3 -9.85 -0.21 -0.29
C LEU A 3 -9.44 -1.46 0.48
N SER A 4 -9.31 -1.38 1.80
CA SER A 4 -9.04 -2.56 2.64
C SER A 4 -10.10 -3.66 2.50
N SER A 5 -11.32 -3.32 2.09
CA SER A 5 -12.39 -4.31 1.85
C SER A 5 -12.13 -5.24 0.65
N PHE A 6 -11.09 -4.98 -0.16
CA PHE A 6 -10.67 -5.84 -1.25
C PHE A 6 -9.61 -6.87 -0.86
N ILE A 7 -8.96 -6.72 0.29
CA ILE A 7 -7.97 -7.70 0.78
C ILE A 7 -8.63 -9.08 0.88
N GLY A 8 -7.95 -10.09 0.34
CA GLY A 8 -8.41 -11.49 0.27
C GLY A 8 -9.46 -11.79 -0.80
N LYS A 9 -9.97 -10.79 -1.53
CA LYS A 9 -10.92 -10.99 -2.63
C LYS A 9 -10.21 -11.19 -3.96
N SER A 10 -10.91 -11.80 -4.92
CA SER A 10 -10.44 -11.88 -6.31
C SER A 10 -10.18 -10.48 -6.87
N ILE A 11 -9.10 -10.34 -7.64
CA ILE A 11 -8.76 -9.13 -8.39
C ILE A 11 -9.92 -8.63 -9.27
N ASP A 12 -10.73 -9.53 -9.81
CA ASP A 12 -11.90 -9.17 -10.65
C ASP A 12 -12.88 -8.27 -9.89
N SER A 13 -13.03 -8.48 -8.58
CA SER A 13 -13.92 -7.65 -7.75
C SER A 13 -13.51 -6.17 -7.71
N LEU A 14 -12.21 -5.89 -7.91
CA LEU A 14 -11.68 -4.53 -8.04
C LEU A 14 -11.75 -4.06 -9.50
N LEU A 15 -11.35 -4.90 -10.46
CA LEU A 15 -11.29 -4.54 -11.88
C LEU A 15 -12.66 -4.25 -12.51
N GLU A 16 -13.73 -4.87 -12.01
CA GLU A 16 -15.10 -4.61 -12.48
C GLU A 16 -15.73 -3.35 -11.89
N LYS A 17 -15.08 -2.72 -10.90
CA LYS A 17 -15.64 -1.58 -10.17
C LYS A 17 -15.10 -0.27 -10.72
N LYS A 18 -15.98 0.73 -10.86
CA LYS A 18 -15.55 2.10 -11.11
C LYS A 18 -14.84 2.68 -9.88
N PRO A 19 -13.79 3.50 -10.07
CA PRO A 19 -13.27 3.97 -11.36
C PRO A 19 -12.27 3.02 -12.03
N PHE A 20 -11.82 1.97 -11.35
CA PHE A 20 -10.74 1.07 -11.81
C PHE A 20 -11.00 0.42 -13.17
N SER A 21 -12.26 0.08 -13.46
CA SER A 21 -12.66 -0.50 -14.74
C SER A 21 -12.39 0.39 -15.95
N ASP A 22 -12.25 1.70 -15.74
CA ASP A 22 -12.04 2.70 -16.79
C ASP A 22 -10.56 3.12 -16.90
N TRP A 23 -9.69 2.61 -16.03
CA TRP A 23 -8.28 2.99 -15.99
C TRP A 23 -7.39 2.09 -16.86
N ASN A 24 -6.27 2.65 -17.33
CA ASN A 24 -5.25 1.90 -18.04
C ASN A 24 -4.54 0.97 -17.05
N LEU A 25 -4.50 -0.32 -17.38
CA LEU A 25 -3.97 -1.38 -16.53
C LEU A 25 -2.76 -2.04 -17.18
N GLU A 26 -1.66 -2.07 -16.44
CA GLU A 26 -0.49 -2.88 -16.74
C GLU A 26 -0.49 -4.13 -15.86
N LYS A 27 -0.10 -5.28 -16.44
CA LYS A 27 -0.01 -6.57 -15.74
C LYS A 27 1.38 -7.14 -15.88
N SER A 28 1.94 -7.61 -14.78
CA SER A 28 3.21 -8.34 -14.77
C SER A 28 3.14 -9.52 -13.79
N LEU A 29 4.06 -10.47 -13.96
CA LEU A 29 4.27 -11.58 -13.05
C LEU A 29 5.65 -11.41 -12.42
N ASP A 30 5.71 -11.56 -11.10
CA ASP A 30 6.96 -11.76 -10.36
C ASP A 30 7.08 -13.26 -10.07
N ASP A 31 8.05 -13.90 -10.72
CA ASP A 31 8.36 -15.32 -10.64
C ASP A 31 9.76 -15.59 -10.04
N GLU A 32 10.40 -14.57 -9.48
CA GLU A 32 11.73 -14.69 -8.88
C GLU A 32 11.69 -15.18 -7.41
N GLY A 33 10.51 -15.17 -6.79
CA GLY A 33 10.26 -15.62 -5.41
C GLY A 33 9.87 -17.09 -5.27
N GLU A 34 9.68 -17.53 -4.02
CA GLU A 34 9.13 -18.86 -3.71
C GLU A 34 7.66 -19.00 -4.13
N GLU A 35 6.93 -17.87 -4.16
CA GLU A 35 5.53 -17.79 -4.56
C GLU A 35 5.38 -16.92 -5.81
N LEU A 36 4.46 -17.31 -6.70
CA LEU A 36 4.08 -16.49 -7.85
C LEU A 36 3.24 -15.30 -7.39
N LEU A 37 3.67 -14.10 -7.75
CA LEU A 37 2.94 -12.86 -7.45
C LEU A 37 2.51 -12.17 -8.73
N TYR A 38 1.21 -12.02 -8.91
CA TYR A 38 0.64 -11.25 -10.01
C TYR A 38 0.54 -9.79 -9.61
N HIS A 39 1.09 -8.92 -10.44
CA HIS A 39 1.11 -7.48 -10.21
C HIS A 39 0.24 -6.74 -11.23
N TYR A 40 -0.62 -5.87 -10.73
CA TYR A 40 -1.59 -5.08 -11.48
C TYR A 40 -1.35 -3.61 -11.15
N ALA A 41 -0.90 -2.82 -12.13
CA ALA A 41 -0.52 -1.43 -11.93
C ALA A 41 -1.40 -0.48 -12.76
N PHE A 42 -2.00 0.50 -12.08
CA PHE A 42 -2.66 1.66 -12.67
C PHE A 42 -1.73 2.87 -12.50
N ILE A 43 -0.62 2.88 -13.26
CA ILE A 43 0.50 3.80 -13.05
C ILE A 43 0.06 5.27 -13.09
N GLU A 44 -0.81 5.64 -14.03
CA GLU A 44 -1.32 7.00 -14.19
C GLU A 44 -2.21 7.46 -13.03
N ASN A 45 -2.67 6.51 -12.20
CA ASN A 45 -3.64 6.72 -11.13
C ASN A 45 -3.07 6.45 -9.73
N GLY A 46 -1.80 6.05 -9.62
CA GLY A 46 -1.14 5.82 -8.32
C GLY A 46 -1.69 4.67 -7.50
N LEU A 47 -2.21 3.64 -8.17
CA LEU A 47 -2.67 2.42 -7.53
C LEU A 47 -1.92 1.21 -8.09
N GLU A 48 -1.41 0.37 -7.21
CA GLU A 48 -0.82 -0.93 -7.56
C GLU A 48 -1.43 -2.00 -6.67
N VAL A 49 -1.61 -3.21 -7.22
CA VAL A 49 -2.23 -4.34 -6.52
C VAL A 49 -1.40 -5.59 -6.77
N ARG A 50 -1.05 -6.30 -5.70
CA ARG A 50 -0.42 -7.63 -5.79
C ARG A 50 -1.40 -8.70 -5.38
N CYS A 51 -1.40 -9.79 -6.14
CA CYS A 51 -2.22 -10.96 -5.89
C CYS A 51 -1.34 -12.20 -5.80
N ASN A 52 -1.79 -13.17 -5.00
CA ASN A 52 -1.20 -14.50 -4.95
C ASN A 52 -1.59 -15.34 -6.19
N GLU A 53 -1.17 -16.61 -6.19
CA GLU A 53 -1.46 -17.57 -7.27
C GLU A 53 -2.96 -17.80 -7.55
N ASP A 54 -3.81 -17.64 -6.53
CA ASP A 54 -5.28 -17.72 -6.63
C ASP A 54 -5.91 -16.44 -7.20
N LEU A 55 -5.10 -15.44 -7.59
CA LEU A 55 -5.53 -14.09 -7.98
C LEU A 55 -6.32 -13.36 -6.87
N LYS A 56 -6.07 -13.68 -5.60
CA LYS A 56 -6.61 -12.95 -4.47
C LYS A 56 -5.68 -11.81 -4.09
N ILE A 57 -6.26 -10.65 -3.81
CA ILE A 57 -5.53 -9.44 -3.47
C ILE A 57 -4.86 -9.59 -2.10
N CYS A 58 -3.54 -9.50 -2.09
CA CYS A 58 -2.71 -9.60 -0.89
C CYS A 58 -2.21 -8.23 -0.44
N VAL A 59 -1.88 -7.34 -1.40
CA VAL A 59 -1.33 -6.02 -1.11
C VAL A 59 -1.91 -4.98 -2.07
N ILE A 60 -2.22 -3.79 -1.54
CA ILE A 60 -2.62 -2.61 -2.30
C ILE A 60 -1.67 -1.47 -1.94
N PHE A 61 -1.03 -0.87 -2.94
CA PHE A 61 -0.20 0.33 -2.77
C PHE A 61 -0.90 1.55 -3.35
N ILE A 62 -0.86 2.64 -2.60
CA ILE A 62 -1.50 3.91 -2.92
C ILE A 62 -0.43 5.01 -2.83
N ASN A 63 -0.12 5.63 -3.97
CA ASN A 63 1.01 6.53 -4.12
C ASN A 63 0.58 8.01 -4.18
N SER A 64 1.31 8.91 -3.52
CA SER A 64 0.96 10.34 -3.45
C SER A 64 1.39 11.17 -4.65
N SER A 65 2.56 10.89 -5.26
CA SER A 65 3.09 11.77 -6.33
C SER A 65 4.02 11.11 -7.34
N GLU A 66 4.85 10.14 -6.97
CA GLU A 66 5.83 9.55 -7.91
C GLU A 66 5.19 8.65 -8.97
N TYR A 67 4.03 8.04 -8.64
CA TYR A 67 3.27 7.16 -9.54
C TYR A 67 1.92 7.82 -9.90
N GLY A 68 1.91 8.94 -10.61
CA GLY A 68 0.68 9.61 -11.07
C GLY A 68 -0.16 10.34 -9.99
N GLY A 69 -0.07 9.88 -8.74
CA GLY A 69 -0.79 10.40 -7.58
C GLY A 69 -2.24 9.89 -7.53
N PHE A 70 -2.58 9.14 -6.49
CA PHE A 70 -3.94 8.68 -6.26
C PHE A 70 -4.86 9.84 -5.88
N LYS A 71 -5.93 10.03 -6.66
CA LYS A 71 -6.84 11.18 -6.55
C LYS A 71 -8.22 10.84 -6.03
N GLU A 72 -8.54 9.55 -5.92
CA GLU A 72 -9.84 9.11 -5.44
C GLU A 72 -9.92 9.22 -3.92
N GLU A 73 -11.11 9.51 -3.41
CA GLU A 73 -11.36 9.50 -1.97
C GLU A 73 -11.60 8.06 -1.48
N PHE A 74 -10.91 7.69 -0.40
CA PHE A 74 -11.08 6.41 0.25
C PHE A 74 -11.09 6.56 1.78
N GLU A 75 -11.78 5.62 2.42
CA GLU A 75 -12.16 5.70 3.83
C GLU A 75 -11.06 5.23 4.78
N ASP A 76 -10.06 4.47 4.28
CA ASP A 76 -9.03 3.88 5.12
C ASP A 76 -8.12 4.94 5.73
N ALA A 77 -7.62 5.89 4.92
CA ALA A 77 -6.90 7.08 5.38
C ALA A 77 -6.70 8.05 4.20
N PRO A 78 -6.87 9.38 4.37
CA PRO A 78 -6.58 10.31 3.29
C PRO A 78 -5.06 10.44 3.08
N LEU A 79 -4.62 10.41 1.82
CA LEU A 79 -3.20 10.67 1.46
C LEU A 79 -2.71 12.06 1.88
N THR A 80 -3.63 13.00 2.11
CA THR A 80 -3.29 14.36 2.57
C THR A 80 -2.92 14.41 4.04
N SER A 81 -3.10 13.32 4.80
CA SER A 81 -2.80 13.32 6.22
C SER A 81 -1.32 13.43 6.54
N GLU A 82 -1.05 13.99 7.71
CA GLU A 82 0.27 14.01 8.32
C GLU A 82 0.39 12.93 9.41
N LYS A 83 1.62 12.58 9.78
CA LYS A 83 1.93 11.55 10.79
C LYS A 83 1.12 11.72 12.08
N SER A 84 0.98 12.94 12.58
CA SER A 84 0.22 13.21 13.80
C SER A 84 -1.27 12.86 13.67
N GLU A 85 -1.88 13.10 12.51
CA GLU A 85 -3.27 12.75 12.23
C GLU A 85 -3.45 11.24 12.09
N VAL A 86 -2.49 10.56 11.46
CA VAL A 86 -2.45 9.09 11.39
C VAL A 86 -2.43 8.49 12.80
N ILE A 87 -1.52 8.95 13.66
CA ILE A 87 -1.42 8.46 15.05
C ILE A 87 -2.71 8.78 15.84
N ASN A 88 -3.32 9.95 15.64
CA ASN A 88 -4.58 10.28 16.29
C ASN A 88 -5.74 9.39 15.82
N GLY A 89 -5.74 8.98 14.54
CA GLY A 89 -6.77 8.12 13.97
C GLY A 89 -6.62 6.64 14.31
N PHE A 90 -5.39 6.13 14.32
CA PHE A 90 -5.09 4.69 14.49
C PHE A 90 -4.56 4.33 15.88
N GLY A 91 -4.13 5.31 16.68
CA GLY A 91 -3.48 5.08 17.97
C GLY A 91 -1.97 4.90 17.84
N ALA A 92 -1.37 4.16 18.78
CA ALA A 92 0.06 3.87 18.74
C ALA A 92 0.37 2.81 17.66
N PRO A 93 1.41 3.02 16.82
CA PRO A 93 1.76 2.05 15.80
C PRO A 93 2.27 0.75 16.42
N THR A 94 1.97 -0.37 15.76
CA THR A 94 2.52 -1.69 16.11
C THR A 94 4.03 -1.71 15.92
N MET A 95 4.50 -1.10 14.82
CA MET A 95 5.91 -0.89 14.54
C MET A 95 6.10 0.47 13.89
N SER A 96 7.25 1.09 14.12
CA SER A 96 7.61 2.34 13.47
C SER A 96 9.11 2.43 13.30
N SER A 97 9.57 3.14 12.27
CA SER A 97 10.97 3.50 12.12
C SER A 97 11.15 4.96 11.75
N GLY A 98 12.31 5.50 12.12
CA GLY A 98 12.76 6.79 11.62
C GLY A 98 13.21 6.72 10.16
N PRO A 99 13.57 7.85 9.56
CA PRO A 99 14.17 7.88 8.23
C PRO A 99 15.46 7.04 8.20
N VAL A 100 15.65 6.25 7.15
CA VAL A 100 16.83 5.40 6.96
C VAL A 100 17.61 5.86 5.74
N ASP A 101 18.93 5.89 5.85
CA ASP A 101 19.84 6.12 4.72
C ASP A 101 20.53 4.79 4.38
N HIS A 102 20.12 4.16 3.28
CA HIS A 102 20.67 2.88 2.84
C HIS A 102 21.70 3.12 1.73
N PRO A 103 22.93 2.58 1.85
CA PRO A 103 24.03 2.90 0.93
C PRO A 103 23.76 2.53 -0.54
N ILE A 104 22.86 1.58 -0.80
CA ILE A 104 22.52 1.12 -2.16
C ILE A 104 21.14 1.63 -2.60
N LEU A 105 20.17 1.69 -1.68
CA LEU A 105 18.77 2.00 -1.99
C LEU A 105 18.46 3.49 -1.82
N GLY A 106 19.43 4.26 -1.35
CA GLY A 106 19.27 5.67 -1.04
C GLY A 106 18.49 5.88 0.25
N ARG A 107 17.97 7.10 0.38
CA ARG A 107 17.27 7.55 1.57
C ARG A 107 15.79 7.20 1.51
N SER A 108 15.25 6.74 2.62
CA SER A 108 13.82 6.53 2.84
C SER A 108 13.31 7.43 3.97
N GLY A 109 12.04 7.82 3.90
CA GLY A 109 11.38 8.53 4.98
C GLY A 109 11.05 7.60 6.16
N ALA A 110 10.57 8.20 7.25
CA ALA A 110 10.04 7.44 8.37
C ALA A 110 8.81 6.62 7.94
N TRP A 111 8.42 5.65 8.76
CA TRP A 111 7.20 4.89 8.53
C TRP A 111 6.56 4.41 9.82
N ASP A 112 5.26 4.13 9.76
CA ASP A 112 4.46 3.52 10.82
C ASP A 112 3.63 2.36 10.25
N LEU A 113 3.51 1.26 11.01
CA LEU A 113 2.73 0.08 10.69
C LEU A 113 1.68 -0.16 11.79
N PHE A 114 0.45 -0.42 11.37
CA PHE A 114 -0.66 -0.77 12.24
C PHE A 114 -1.22 -2.12 11.82
N VAL A 115 -1.22 -3.09 12.73
CA VAL A 115 -1.86 -4.38 12.53
C VAL A 115 -3.27 -4.32 13.12
N LEU A 116 -4.28 -4.48 12.26
CA LEU A 116 -5.69 -4.51 12.61
C LEU A 116 -6.23 -5.94 12.47
N ASP A 117 -7.47 -6.18 12.89
CA ASP A 117 -8.04 -7.53 12.94
C ASP A 117 -8.05 -8.24 11.58
N ASP A 118 -8.40 -7.54 10.49
CA ASP A 118 -8.58 -8.14 9.16
C ASP A 118 -7.43 -7.86 8.18
N PHE A 119 -6.60 -6.85 8.46
CA PHE A 119 -5.53 -6.39 7.57
C PHE A 119 -4.49 -5.59 8.35
N ALA A 120 -3.37 -5.27 7.71
CA ALA A 120 -2.41 -4.30 8.20
C ALA A 120 -2.32 -3.10 7.26
N ILE A 121 -2.00 -1.94 7.82
CA ILE A 121 -1.79 -0.71 7.06
C ILE A 121 -0.45 -0.08 7.44
N HIS A 122 0.34 0.22 6.43
CA HIS A 122 1.66 0.82 6.55
C HIS A 122 1.65 2.19 5.88
N PHE A 123 2.12 3.19 6.62
CA PHE A 123 2.27 4.57 6.16
C PHE A 123 3.74 4.88 5.99
N GLN A 124 4.17 5.15 4.75
CA GLN A 124 5.49 5.68 4.46
C GLN A 124 5.39 7.19 4.30
N TYR A 125 6.23 7.93 5.03
CA TYR A 125 6.27 9.39 4.95
C TYR A 125 7.34 9.88 3.96
N LYS A 126 7.16 11.09 3.45
CA LYS A 126 8.15 11.78 2.60
C LYS A 126 9.44 12.04 3.37
N ILE A 127 10.57 12.01 2.67
CA ILE A 127 11.87 12.30 3.28
C ILE A 127 11.88 13.74 3.85
N GLY A 128 12.17 13.87 5.14
CA GLY A 128 12.24 15.17 5.82
C GLY A 128 10.88 15.85 6.02
N SER A 129 9.76 15.11 5.92
CA SER A 129 8.42 15.64 6.11
C SER A 129 7.51 14.61 6.79
N GLU A 130 6.47 15.07 7.48
CA GLU A 130 5.45 14.19 8.08
C GLU A 130 4.32 13.82 7.11
N LYS A 131 4.38 14.30 5.86
CA LYS A 131 3.38 13.99 4.84
C LYS A 131 3.52 12.57 4.35
N ILE A 132 2.40 11.92 4.08
CA ILE A 132 2.37 10.59 3.49
C ILE A 132 2.94 10.64 2.06
N GLU A 133 3.87 9.74 1.77
CA GLU A 133 4.32 9.41 0.40
C GLU A 133 3.53 8.25 -0.17
N ARG A 134 3.34 7.20 0.63
CA ARG A 134 2.69 5.96 0.23
C ARG A 134 1.91 5.33 1.38
N ILE A 135 0.74 4.76 1.05
CA ILE A 135 -0.02 3.88 1.93
C ILE A 135 0.03 2.48 1.33
N THR A 136 0.32 1.49 2.17
CA THR A 136 0.26 0.07 1.80
C THR A 136 -0.75 -0.63 2.69
N ILE A 137 -1.76 -1.26 2.10
CA ILE A 137 -2.73 -2.10 2.79
C ILE A 137 -2.44 -3.55 2.43
N MET A 138 -2.34 -4.43 3.42
CA MET A 138 -1.90 -5.81 3.19
C MET A 138 -2.63 -6.81 4.09
N ASN A 139 -2.76 -8.07 3.63
CA ASN A 139 -3.12 -9.17 4.53
C ASN A 139 -1.97 -9.45 5.51
N HIS A 140 -2.24 -10.21 6.58
CA HIS A 140 -1.23 -10.49 7.60
C HIS A 140 -0.08 -11.36 7.08
N ASP A 141 -0.33 -12.21 6.10
CA ASP A 141 0.70 -13.07 5.48
C ASP A 141 1.72 -12.27 4.66
N SER A 142 1.36 -11.06 4.21
CA SER A 142 2.25 -10.17 3.45
C SER A 142 2.97 -9.13 4.32
N LEU A 143 2.86 -9.24 5.65
CA LEU A 143 3.62 -8.37 6.55
C LEU A 143 5.13 -8.58 6.32
N PRO A 144 5.94 -7.50 6.33
CA PRO A 144 7.38 -7.63 6.23
C PRO A 144 7.90 -8.46 7.42
N TYR A 145 8.77 -9.44 7.14
CA TYR A 145 9.42 -10.22 8.17
C TYR A 145 10.20 -9.32 9.14
N GLN A 146 10.07 -9.60 10.43
CA GLN A 146 10.89 -8.98 11.46
C GLN A 146 12.27 -9.65 11.43
N GLU A 147 13.33 -8.91 11.13
CA GLU A 147 14.66 -9.31 11.57
C GLU A 147 14.81 -8.88 13.03
N ASP A 148 14.95 -9.85 13.93
CA ASP A 148 15.32 -9.66 15.34
C ASP A 148 16.78 -9.17 15.49
#